data_AF-A0A1X3CMB0-F1
#
_entry.id   AF-A0A1X3CMB0-F1
#
_cell.length_a   1.000
_cell.length_b   1.000
_cell.length_c   1.000
_cell.angle_alpha   90.00
_cell.angle_beta   90.00
_cell.angle_gamma   90.00
#
_symmetry.space_group_name_H-M   'P 1'
#
loop_
_entity.id
_entity.type
_entity.pdbx_description
1 polymer ?
#
loop_
_entity_poly.entity_id
_entity_poly.type
_entity_poly.pdbx_seq_one_letter_code
_entity_poly.pdbx_strand_id
1 'polypeptide(L)'
;MYIGERFNAYSHLAGAVLAITGMVLLLIKAVGTLDVYKVVSAAAYGTCLIVLYVGSTIYHSVPQPKAKAVLQKIDHCAIYLLIAGSYTPFTLVTLQGAWGWSLFGVSWGLALFGIIQELTISRRSEKRLLSLILYVLMGWLVLVAIYPLVKTLPPEGMFWLVLGGLLYSAGIYWFINDTKIKHGHGIWHLFVLGGSLAQFVCVYFYVI
;
A
#
# COMPACT_ATOMS: atom_id res chain seq x y z
N MET A 1 23.72 -2.22 6.37
CA MET A 1 23.08 -3.39 5.74
C MET A 1 23.92 -4.64 6.00
N TYR A 2 23.36 -5.68 6.63
CA TYR A 2 24.05 -6.98 6.80
C TYR A 2 23.55 -8.01 5.78
N ILE A 3 24.30 -9.10 5.60
CA ILE A 3 24.20 -10.02 4.43
C ILE A 3 22.77 -10.52 4.16
N GLY A 4 21.95 -10.76 5.19
CA GLY A 4 20.57 -11.23 5.03
C GLY A 4 19.55 -10.17 4.59
N GLU A 5 19.84 -8.87 4.74
CA GLU A 5 18.89 -7.77 4.49
C GLU A 5 19.05 -7.12 3.12
N ARG A 6 20.11 -7.47 2.39
CA ARG A 6 20.47 -6.75 1.14
C ARG A 6 19.37 -6.84 0.09
N PHE A 7 18.80 -8.02 -0.08
CA PHE A 7 17.73 -8.25 -1.04
C PHE A 7 16.48 -7.45 -0.69
N ASN A 8 16.13 -7.37 0.60
CA ASN A 8 14.98 -6.61 1.11
C ASN A 8 15.14 -5.11 0.84
N ALA A 9 16.33 -4.57 1.10
CA ALA A 9 16.63 -3.16 0.88
C ALA A 9 16.65 -2.80 -0.61
N TYR A 10 17.29 -3.62 -1.46
CA TYR A 10 17.37 -3.32 -2.89
C TYR A 10 16.02 -3.44 -3.60
N SER A 11 15.18 -4.42 -3.23
CA SER A 11 13.85 -4.55 -3.83
C SER A 11 13.00 -3.31 -3.54
N HIS A 12 12.96 -2.84 -2.29
CA HIS A 12 12.20 -1.64 -1.95
C HIS A 12 12.88 -0.34 -2.37
N LEU A 13 14.21 -0.30 -2.55
CA LEU A 13 14.88 0.84 -3.16
C LEU A 13 14.43 1.02 -4.62
N ALA A 14 14.33 -0.08 -5.38
CA ALA A 14 13.76 -0.05 -6.72
C ALA A 14 12.30 0.44 -6.68
N GLY A 15 11.52 -0.05 -5.71
CA GLY A 15 10.17 0.44 -5.43
C GLY A 15 10.11 1.93 -5.16
N ALA A 16 11.06 2.48 -4.40
CA ALA A 16 11.10 3.91 -4.06
C ALA A 16 11.34 4.78 -5.30
N VAL A 17 12.27 4.37 -6.17
CA VAL A 17 12.53 5.07 -7.44
C VAL A 17 11.29 5.02 -8.34
N LEU A 18 10.65 3.86 -8.45
CA LEU A 18 9.41 3.70 -9.22
C LEU A 18 8.25 4.50 -8.61
N ALA A 19 8.13 4.58 -7.29
CA ALA A 19 7.09 5.33 -6.59
C ALA A 19 7.24 6.84 -6.80
N ILE A 20 8.46 7.37 -6.73
CA ILE A 20 8.73 8.79 -7.02
C ILE A 20 8.36 9.10 -8.47
N THR A 21 8.81 8.26 -9.41
CA THR A 21 8.49 8.41 -10.83
C THR A 21 6.98 8.33 -11.07
N GLY A 22 6.32 7.35 -10.48
CA GLY A 22 4.87 7.15 -10.55
C GLY A 22 4.08 8.33 -9.98
N MET A 23 4.50 8.88 -8.83
CA MET A 23 3.87 10.07 -8.25
C MET A 23 3.96 11.28 -9.20
N VAL A 24 5.13 11.52 -9.79
CA VAL A 24 5.30 12.60 -10.77
C VAL A 24 4.38 12.39 -11.98
N LEU A 25 4.33 11.18 -12.52
CA LEU A 25 3.46 10.86 -13.66
C LEU A 25 1.97 11.05 -13.31
N LEU A 26 1.51 10.56 -12.16
CA LEU A 26 0.14 10.73 -11.69
C LEU A 26 -0.22 12.21 -11.53
N LEU A 27 0.66 13.02 -10.94
CA LEU A 27 0.41 14.44 -10.74
C LEU A 27 0.36 15.22 -12.05
N ILE A 28 1.29 14.97 -12.98
CA ILE A 28 1.27 15.61 -14.31
C ILE A 28 -0.06 15.30 -15.01
N LYS A 29 -0.48 14.02 -15.00
CA LYS A 29 -1.74 13.61 -15.61
C LYS A 29 -2.94 14.26 -14.92
N ALA A 30 -2.99 14.21 -13.59
CA ALA A 30 -4.09 14.75 -12.81
C ALA A 30 -4.26 16.26 -12.96
N VAL A 31 -3.17 17.03 -12.92
CA VAL A 31 -3.21 18.49 -13.11
C VAL A 31 -3.75 18.86 -14.49
N GLY A 32 -3.42 18.08 -15.52
CA GLY A 32 -3.96 18.27 -16.87
C GLY A 32 -5.48 18.11 -16.99
N THR A 33 -6.14 17.46 -16.01
CA THR A 33 -7.59 17.29 -16.00
C THR A 33 -8.35 18.46 -15.39
N LEU A 34 -7.67 19.38 -14.68
CA LEU A 34 -8.27 20.46 -13.90
C LEU A 34 -9.26 19.99 -12.81
N ASP A 35 -9.22 18.70 -12.43
CA ASP A 35 -10.04 18.11 -11.37
C ASP A 35 -9.25 17.98 -10.06
N VAL A 36 -9.70 18.71 -9.03
CA VAL A 36 -9.07 18.71 -7.71
C VAL A 36 -9.09 17.32 -7.06
N TYR A 37 -10.14 16.52 -7.26
CA TYR A 37 -10.21 15.18 -6.68
C TYR A 37 -9.16 14.25 -7.27
N LYS A 38 -8.88 14.37 -8.57
CA LYS A 38 -7.80 13.61 -9.22
C LYS A 38 -6.43 14.05 -8.71
N VAL A 39 -6.19 15.34 -8.53
CA VAL A 39 -4.91 15.86 -8.01
C VAL A 39 -4.68 15.42 -6.57
N VAL A 40 -5.68 15.56 -5.70
CA VAL A 40 -5.59 15.12 -4.30
C VAL A 40 -5.39 13.61 -4.21
N SER A 41 -6.10 12.84 -5.03
CA SER A 41 -5.96 11.38 -5.07
C SER A 41 -4.58 10.93 -5.54
N ALA A 42 -4.06 11.55 -6.61
CA ALA A 42 -2.70 11.32 -7.09
C ALA A 42 -1.65 11.62 -6.02
N ALA A 43 -1.77 12.78 -5.36
CA ALA A 43 -0.86 13.20 -4.31
C ALA A 43 -0.90 12.25 -3.10
N ALA A 44 -2.09 11.89 -2.63
CA ALA A 44 -2.26 11.00 -1.49
C ALA A 44 -1.71 9.61 -1.78
N TYR A 45 -2.10 8.99 -2.90
CA TYR A 45 -1.63 7.65 -3.26
C TYR A 45 -0.11 7.62 -3.52
N GLY A 46 0.41 8.58 -4.31
CA GLY A 46 1.83 8.68 -4.62
C GLY A 46 2.69 8.89 -3.37
N THR A 47 2.25 9.75 -2.45
CA THR A 47 2.96 9.97 -1.17
C THR A 47 2.98 8.70 -0.32
N CYS A 48 1.87 7.95 -0.25
CA CYS A 48 1.84 6.70 0.51
C CYS A 48 2.80 5.65 -0.07
N LEU A 49 2.89 5.53 -1.39
CA LEU A 49 3.87 4.66 -2.05
C LEU A 49 5.31 5.06 -1.67
N ILE A 50 5.64 6.34 -1.76
CA ILE A 50 6.99 6.83 -1.40
C ILE A 50 7.30 6.55 0.08
N VAL A 51 6.37 6.88 0.98
CA VAL A 51 6.56 6.66 2.43
C VAL A 51 6.82 5.18 2.73
N LEU A 52 6.08 4.26 2.11
CA LEU A 52 6.29 2.83 2.29
C LEU A 52 7.67 2.40 1.75
N TYR A 53 7.97 2.66 0.49
CA TYR A 53 9.18 2.12 -0.12
C TYR A 53 10.46 2.77 0.42
N VAL A 54 10.45 4.09 0.67
CA VAL A 54 11.58 4.78 1.29
C VAL A 54 11.75 4.33 2.74
N GLY A 55 10.66 4.31 3.53
CA GLY A 55 10.69 3.88 4.92
C GLY A 55 11.27 2.47 5.06
N SER A 56 10.81 1.55 4.22
CA SER A 56 11.29 0.17 4.20
C SER A 56 12.74 0.03 3.76
N THR A 57 13.14 0.78 2.73
CA THR A 57 14.54 0.80 2.28
C THR A 57 15.47 1.24 3.40
N ILE A 58 15.11 2.31 4.13
CA ILE A 58 15.90 2.81 5.26
C ILE A 58 15.93 1.78 6.39
N TYR A 59 14.78 1.19 6.73
CA TYR A 59 14.67 0.14 7.75
C TYR A 59 15.63 -1.03 7.50
N HIS A 60 15.64 -1.57 6.29
CA HIS A 60 16.51 -2.71 5.93
C HIS A 60 18.00 -2.31 5.75
N SER A 61 18.27 -1.01 5.55
CA SER A 61 19.64 -0.51 5.37
C SER A 61 20.36 -0.22 6.70
N VAL A 62 19.63 0.17 7.75
CA VAL A 62 20.18 0.61 9.04
C VAL A 62 20.50 -0.57 9.98
N PRO A 63 21.77 -0.76 10.42
CA PRO A 63 22.14 -1.82 11.35
C PRO A 63 21.94 -1.47 12.84
N GLN A 64 21.88 -0.19 13.21
CA GLN A 64 21.85 0.26 14.61
C GLN A 64 20.56 -0.18 15.31
N PRO A 65 20.61 -0.96 16.42
CA PRO A 65 19.41 -1.57 17.02
C PRO A 65 18.31 -0.58 17.44
N LYS A 66 18.67 0.54 18.08
CA LYS A 66 17.70 1.55 18.53
C LYS A 66 16.97 2.21 17.36
N ALA A 67 17.72 2.61 16.33
CA ALA A 67 17.15 3.21 15.12
C ALA A 67 16.32 2.18 14.33
N LYS A 68 16.80 0.93 14.23
CA LYS A 68 16.10 -0.16 13.55
C LYS A 68 14.74 -0.45 14.19
N ALA A 69 14.63 -0.41 15.51
CA ALA A 69 13.35 -0.61 16.20
C ALA A 69 12.32 0.50 15.90
N VAL A 70 12.76 1.75 15.77
CA VAL A 70 11.88 2.87 15.38
C VAL A 70 11.48 2.76 13.92
N LEU A 71 12.44 2.52 13.03
CA LEU A 71 12.21 2.37 11.60
C LEU A 71 11.29 1.18 11.29
N GLN A 72 11.37 0.10 12.05
CA GLN A 72 10.46 -1.04 11.93
C GLN A 72 9.01 -0.63 12.19
N LYS A 73 8.75 0.20 13.20
CA LYS A 73 7.39 0.70 13.46
C LYS A 73 6.89 1.58 12.32
N ILE A 74 7.75 2.45 11.80
CA ILE A 74 7.42 3.32 10.66
C ILE A 74 7.09 2.48 9.42
N ASP A 75 7.91 1.47 9.13
CA ASP A 75 7.73 0.53 8.02
C ASP A 75 6.36 -0.18 8.11
N HIS A 76 5.99 -0.68 9.28
CA HIS A 76 4.67 -1.27 9.48
C HIS A 76 3.53 -0.26 9.38
N CYS A 77 3.69 0.94 9.95
CA CYS A 77 2.70 2.01 9.83
C CYS A 77 2.44 2.40 8.37
N ALA A 78 3.49 2.38 7.55
CA ALA A 78 3.39 2.71 6.13
C ALA A 78 2.53 1.70 5.35
N ILE A 79 2.39 0.45 5.81
CA ILE A 79 1.48 -0.53 5.19
C ILE A 79 0.03 -0.07 5.32
N TYR A 80 -0.38 0.38 6.52
CA TYR A 80 -1.73 0.94 6.73
C TYR A 80 -1.98 2.17 5.84
N LEU A 81 -1.00 3.06 5.75
CA LEU A 81 -1.06 4.23 4.87
C LEU A 81 -1.17 3.84 3.40
N LEU A 82 -0.37 2.89 2.92
CA LEU A 82 -0.43 2.45 1.54
C LEU A 82 -1.80 1.85 1.20
N ILE A 83 -2.37 1.02 2.07
CA ILE A 83 -3.69 0.45 1.85
C ILE A 83 -4.72 1.60 1.72
N ALA A 84 -4.82 2.51 2.68
CA ALA A 84 -5.76 3.64 2.60
C ALA A 84 -5.48 4.60 1.42
N GLY A 85 -4.21 4.88 1.14
CA GLY A 85 -3.78 5.67 0.00
C GLY A 85 -4.22 5.04 -1.32
N SER A 86 -4.13 3.72 -1.46
CA SER A 86 -4.57 3.00 -2.66
C SER A 86 -6.08 3.06 -2.90
N TYR A 87 -6.89 3.21 -1.85
CA TYR A 87 -8.34 3.42 -1.98
C TYR A 87 -8.71 4.82 -2.46
N THR A 88 -7.86 5.81 -2.18
CA THR A 88 -8.20 7.23 -2.33
C THR A 88 -8.63 7.60 -3.77
N PRO A 89 -7.95 7.17 -4.85
CA PRO A 89 -8.41 7.43 -6.21
C PRO A 89 -9.77 6.80 -6.51
N PHE A 90 -10.01 5.56 -6.10
CA PHE A 90 -11.29 4.88 -6.36
C PHE A 90 -12.44 5.53 -5.60
N THR A 91 -12.19 5.97 -4.36
CA THR A 91 -13.23 6.57 -3.53
C THR A 91 -13.56 8.00 -3.94
N LEU A 92 -12.55 8.83 -4.20
CA LEU A 92 -12.75 10.25 -4.49
C LEU A 92 -13.00 10.55 -5.97
N VAL A 93 -12.55 9.69 -6.90
CA VAL A 93 -12.70 9.93 -8.34
C VAL A 93 -13.72 8.99 -8.97
N THR A 94 -13.62 7.68 -8.73
CA THR A 94 -14.46 6.67 -9.43
C THR A 94 -15.85 6.52 -8.82
N LEU A 95 -15.95 6.40 -7.49
CA LEU A 95 -17.21 6.16 -6.80
C LEU A 95 -17.95 7.47 -6.51
N GLN A 96 -17.25 8.46 -5.94
CA GLN A 96 -17.81 9.73 -5.49
C GLN A 96 -19.06 9.57 -4.57
N GLY A 97 -19.69 10.69 -4.22
CA GLY A 97 -20.92 10.70 -3.42
C GLY A 97 -20.82 9.95 -2.09
N ALA A 98 -21.95 9.42 -1.63
CA ALA A 98 -22.04 8.75 -0.33
C ALA A 98 -21.16 7.50 -0.25
N TRP A 99 -21.10 6.70 -1.33
CA TRP A 99 -20.27 5.49 -1.37
C TRP A 99 -18.78 5.81 -1.28
N GLY A 100 -18.32 6.76 -2.10
CA GLY A 100 -16.93 7.22 -2.12
C GLY A 100 -16.49 7.75 -0.75
N TRP A 101 -17.22 8.71 -0.19
CA TRP A 101 -16.87 9.31 1.10
C TRP A 101 -16.95 8.34 2.29
N SER A 102 -17.94 7.42 2.29
CA SER A 102 -18.04 6.40 3.35
C SER A 102 -16.84 5.45 3.32
N LEU A 103 -16.48 4.93 2.14
CA LEU A 103 -15.35 4.01 1.99
C LEU A 103 -14.01 4.72 2.25
N PHE A 104 -13.88 5.98 1.84
CA PHE A 104 -12.74 6.83 2.17
C PHE A 104 -12.58 6.99 3.69
N GLY A 105 -13.66 7.38 4.38
CA GLY A 105 -13.66 7.57 5.84
C GLY A 105 -13.35 6.29 6.60
N VAL A 106 -13.94 5.16 6.21
CA VAL A 106 -13.68 3.85 6.86
C VAL A 106 -12.24 3.40 6.62
N SER A 107 -11.73 3.48 5.39
CA SER A 107 -10.37 3.03 5.08
C SER A 107 -9.30 3.86 5.80
N TRP A 108 -9.41 5.19 5.80
CA TRP A 108 -8.49 6.07 6.53
C TRP A 108 -8.67 5.99 8.06
N GLY A 109 -9.90 5.81 8.54
CA GLY A 109 -10.18 5.58 9.96
C GLY A 109 -9.54 4.29 10.49
N LEU A 110 -9.64 3.20 9.73
CA LEU A 110 -8.96 1.94 10.06
C LEU A 110 -7.44 2.06 9.94
N ALA A 111 -6.91 2.82 8.97
CA ALA A 111 -5.49 3.08 8.90
C ALA A 111 -4.98 3.83 10.13
N LEU A 112 -5.68 4.89 10.54
CA LEU A 112 -5.34 5.64 11.75
C LEU A 112 -5.40 4.75 13.00
N PHE A 113 -6.45 3.93 13.12
CA PHE A 113 -6.56 2.95 14.20
C PHE A 113 -5.39 1.96 14.21
N GLY A 114 -5.03 1.41 13.05
CA GLY A 114 -3.89 0.49 12.89
C GLY A 114 -2.54 1.13 13.25
N ILE A 115 -2.33 2.39 12.85
CA ILE A 115 -1.12 3.16 13.19
C ILE A 115 -1.05 3.41 14.70
N ILE A 116 -2.14 3.86 15.33
CA ILE A 116 -2.17 4.08 16.79
C ILE A 116 -1.88 2.77 17.52
N GLN A 117 -2.48 1.67 17.08
CA GLN A 117 -2.26 0.33 17.63
C GLN A 117 -0.78 -0.08 17.52
N GLU A 118 -0.14 0.11 16.37
CA GLU A 118 1.27 -0.26 16.14
C GLU A 118 2.24 0.63 16.93
N LEU A 119 1.93 1.92 17.13
CA LEU A 119 2.79 2.85 17.87
C LEU A 119 2.73 2.64 19.39
N THR A 120 1.53 2.46 19.93
CA THR A 120 1.28 2.41 21.39
C THR A 120 1.56 1.05 22.01
N ILE A 121 1.48 -0.03 21.23
CA ILE A 121 1.52 -1.40 21.78
C ILE A 121 2.81 -2.12 21.35
N SER A 122 3.73 -2.35 22.29
CA SER A 122 4.95 -3.15 22.02
C SER A 122 4.61 -4.59 21.61
N ARG A 123 5.19 -5.06 20.50
CA ARG A 123 4.90 -6.35 19.85
C ARG A 123 5.43 -7.53 20.67
N ARG A 124 4.52 -8.25 21.34
CA ARG A 124 4.65 -9.69 21.64
C ARG A 124 4.02 -10.49 20.49
N SER A 125 4.45 -11.75 20.30
CA SER A 125 4.07 -12.68 19.20
C SER A 125 2.61 -12.61 18.74
N GLU A 126 1.64 -12.63 19.66
CA GLU A 126 0.20 -12.61 19.37
C GLU A 126 -0.27 -11.40 18.55
N LYS A 127 0.47 -10.29 18.57
CA LYS A 127 0.07 -9.02 17.95
C LYS A 127 0.42 -8.94 16.46
N ARG A 128 1.33 -9.78 15.98
CA ARG A 128 1.60 -9.93 14.53
C ARG A 128 0.34 -10.39 13.79
N LEU A 129 -0.47 -11.24 14.43
CA LEU A 129 -1.73 -11.73 13.87
C LEU A 129 -2.78 -10.62 13.77
N LEU A 130 -2.90 -9.77 14.80
CA LEU A 130 -3.85 -8.65 14.79
C LEU A 130 -3.57 -7.68 13.64
N SER A 131 -2.32 -7.24 13.47
CA SER A 131 -1.97 -6.34 12.36
C SER A 131 -2.24 -7.00 11.00
N LEU A 132 -1.96 -8.30 10.85
CA LEU A 132 -2.26 -9.04 9.62
C LEU A 132 -3.76 -9.09 9.33
N ILE A 133 -4.59 -9.36 10.34
CA ILE A 133 -6.05 -9.35 10.21
C ILE A 133 -6.50 -7.96 9.75
N LEU A 134 -6.00 -6.88 10.37
CA LEU A 134 -6.34 -5.52 9.97
C LEU A 134 -5.92 -5.22 8.53
N TYR A 135 -4.71 -5.61 8.10
CA TYR A 135 -4.27 -5.43 6.71
C TYR A 135 -5.18 -6.14 5.71
N VAL A 136 -5.57 -7.39 6.00
CA VAL A 136 -6.47 -8.16 5.14
C VAL A 136 -7.85 -7.53 5.10
N LEU A 137 -8.43 -7.21 6.26
CA LEU A 137 -9.75 -6.58 6.35
C LEU A 137 -9.78 -5.28 5.56
N MET A 138 -8.78 -4.40 5.76
CA MET A 138 -8.65 -3.16 5.00
C MET A 138 -8.46 -3.42 3.52
N GLY A 139 -7.59 -4.36 3.14
CA GLY A 139 -7.31 -4.69 1.73
C GLY A 139 -8.52 -5.20 0.96
N TRP A 140 -9.49 -5.82 1.64
CA TRP A 140 -10.70 -6.38 1.02
C TRP A 140 -11.96 -5.52 1.18
N LEU A 141 -11.87 -4.34 1.82
CA LEU A 141 -13.00 -3.39 1.92
C LEU A 141 -13.62 -3.04 0.57
N VAL A 142 -12.83 -3.06 -0.51
CA VAL A 142 -13.27 -2.78 -1.87
C VAL A 142 -14.45 -3.67 -2.31
N LEU A 143 -14.56 -4.88 -1.76
CA LEU A 143 -15.67 -5.79 -2.08
C LEU A 143 -17.04 -5.24 -1.68
N VAL A 144 -17.10 -4.43 -0.62
CA VAL A 144 -18.35 -3.79 -0.19
C VAL A 144 -18.88 -2.86 -1.30
N ALA A 145 -17.98 -2.25 -2.05
CA ALA A 145 -18.30 -1.35 -3.16
C ALA A 145 -18.10 -2.01 -4.55
N ILE A 146 -18.05 -3.34 -4.63
CA ILE A 146 -17.77 -4.03 -5.91
C ILE A 146 -18.85 -3.77 -6.96
N TYR A 147 -20.13 -3.75 -6.56
CA TYR A 147 -21.24 -3.51 -7.48
C TYR A 147 -21.15 -2.12 -8.14
N PRO A 148 -21.04 -1.00 -7.38
CA PRO A 148 -20.86 0.30 -8.01
C PRO A 148 -19.53 0.42 -8.77
N LEU A 149 -18.44 -0.22 -8.31
CA LEU A 149 -17.15 -0.22 -9.03
C LEU A 149 -17.24 -0.89 -10.41
N VAL A 150 -17.88 -2.04 -10.53
CA VAL A 150 -18.05 -2.75 -11.81
C VAL A 150 -18.91 -1.94 -12.79
N LYS A 151 -19.76 -1.03 -12.30
CA LYS A 151 -20.58 -0.13 -13.13
C LYS A 151 -19.82 1.10 -13.61
N THR A 152 -18.78 1.54 -12.90
CA THR A 152 -18.06 2.79 -13.18
C THR A 152 -16.65 2.58 -13.74
N LEU A 153 -16.00 1.46 -13.43
CA LEU A 153 -14.65 1.13 -13.89
C LEU A 153 -14.73 0.18 -15.10
N PRO A 154 -13.98 0.44 -16.19
CA PRO A 154 -13.94 -0.45 -17.34
C PRO A 154 -13.36 -1.83 -16.97
N PRO A 155 -13.67 -2.91 -17.73
CA PRO A 155 -13.24 -4.27 -17.43
C PRO A 155 -11.73 -4.42 -17.26
N GLU A 156 -10.93 -3.70 -18.05
CA GLU A 156 -9.47 -3.72 -17.98
C GLU A 156 -8.97 -3.08 -16.68
N GLY A 157 -9.60 -1.98 -16.23
CA GLY A 157 -9.34 -1.39 -14.92
C GLY A 157 -9.68 -2.36 -13.79
N MET A 158 -10.83 -3.05 -13.89
CA MET A 158 -11.20 -4.08 -12.93
C MET A 158 -10.20 -5.23 -12.89
N PHE A 159 -9.67 -5.65 -14.03
CA PHE A 159 -8.62 -6.67 -14.10
C PHE A 159 -7.39 -6.25 -13.29
N TRP A 160 -6.88 -5.03 -13.49
CA TRP A 160 -5.72 -4.53 -12.76
C TRP A 160 -5.98 -4.38 -11.26
N LEU A 161 -7.16 -3.91 -10.87
CA LEU A 161 -7.58 -3.84 -9.47
C LEU A 161 -7.61 -5.21 -8.80
N VAL A 162 -8.22 -6.21 -9.45
CA VAL A 162 -8.28 -7.59 -8.94
C VAL A 162 -6.89 -8.21 -8.89
N LEU A 163 -6.08 -8.06 -9.94
CA LEU A 163 -4.72 -8.55 -9.98
C LEU A 163 -3.88 -7.98 -8.83
N GLY A 164 -4.01 -6.67 -8.55
CA GLY A 164 -3.35 -6.03 -7.41
C GLY A 164 -3.76 -6.65 -6.08
N GLY A 165 -5.07 -6.84 -5.84
CA GLY A 165 -5.59 -7.47 -4.62
C GLY A 165 -5.13 -8.93 -4.46
N LEU A 166 -5.06 -9.68 -5.55
CA LEU A 166 -4.57 -11.06 -5.55
C LEU A 166 -3.06 -11.13 -5.28
N LEU A 167 -2.26 -10.25 -5.87
CA LEU A 167 -0.82 -10.19 -5.62
C LEU A 167 -0.51 -9.85 -4.16
N TYR A 168 -1.19 -8.85 -3.59
CA TYR A 168 -1.05 -8.55 -2.15
C TYR A 168 -1.44 -9.74 -1.28
N SER A 169 -2.56 -10.40 -1.59
CA SER A 169 -3.05 -11.55 -0.82
C SER A 169 -2.10 -12.74 -0.92
N ALA A 170 -1.58 -13.04 -2.12
CA ALA A 170 -0.59 -14.10 -2.33
C ALA A 170 0.73 -13.81 -1.58
N GLY A 171 1.11 -12.53 -1.49
CA GLY A 171 2.27 -12.09 -0.71
C GLY A 171 2.19 -12.46 0.78
N ILE A 172 0.99 -12.53 1.36
CA ILE A 172 0.80 -12.84 2.79
C ILE A 172 1.38 -14.20 3.15
N TYR A 173 1.28 -15.18 2.25
CA TYR A 173 1.88 -16.51 2.45
C TYR A 173 3.39 -16.42 2.72
N TRP A 174 4.10 -15.62 1.92
CA TRP A 174 5.53 -15.42 2.06
C TRP A 174 5.88 -14.60 3.29
N PHE A 175 5.05 -13.60 3.63
CA PHE A 175 5.23 -12.81 4.84
C PHE A 175 5.12 -13.65 6.11
N ILE A 176 4.11 -14.52 6.22
CA ILE A 176 3.91 -15.36 7.43
C ILE A 176 5.03 -16.40 7.57
N ASN A 177 5.58 -16.88 6.46
CA ASN A 177 6.62 -17.91 6.44
C ASN A 177 8.04 -17.35 6.23
N ASP A 178 8.23 -16.05 6.44
CA ASP A 178 9.48 -15.32 6.24
C ASP A 178 10.69 -15.89 7.00
N THR A 179 10.45 -16.43 8.19
CA THR A 179 11.45 -17.09 9.04
C THR A 179 11.75 -18.53 8.64
N LYS A 180 10.84 -19.18 7.90
CA LYS A 180 10.96 -20.60 7.50
C LYS A 180 11.55 -20.74 6.09
N ILE A 181 11.29 -19.77 5.22
CA ILE A 181 11.69 -19.81 3.82
C ILE A 181 12.86 -18.85 3.59
N LYS A 182 13.94 -19.36 2.99
CA LYS A 182 15.09 -18.53 2.62
C LYS A 182 14.64 -17.41 1.68
N HIS A 183 14.93 -16.15 2.06
CA HIS A 183 14.47 -14.94 1.37
C HIS A 183 12.94 -14.75 1.32
N GLY A 184 12.15 -15.42 2.16
CA GLY A 184 10.68 -15.30 2.17
C GLY A 184 10.20 -13.84 2.33
N HIS A 185 10.84 -13.06 3.20
CA HIS A 185 10.53 -11.63 3.36
C HIS A 185 10.79 -10.81 2.09
N GLY A 186 11.90 -11.09 1.39
CA GLY A 186 12.20 -10.41 0.14
C GLY A 186 11.30 -10.85 -1.01
N ILE A 187 10.83 -12.10 -1.02
CA ILE A 187 9.80 -12.55 -1.97
C ILE A 187 8.49 -11.81 -1.69
N TRP A 188 8.11 -11.64 -0.42
CA TRP A 188 6.98 -10.80 -0.05
C TRP A 188 7.10 -9.37 -0.60
N HIS A 189 8.29 -8.75 -0.52
CA HIS A 189 8.53 -7.44 -1.15
C HIS A 189 8.21 -7.43 -2.66
N LEU A 190 8.53 -8.50 -3.38
CA LEU A 190 8.21 -8.60 -4.81
C LEU A 190 6.69 -8.65 -5.06
N PHE A 191 5.93 -9.33 -4.19
CA PHE A 191 4.46 -9.32 -4.27
C PHE A 191 3.87 -7.95 -3.95
N VAL A 192 4.43 -7.23 -2.97
CA VAL A 192 4.02 -5.85 -2.65
C VAL A 192 4.30 -4.91 -3.83
N LEU A 193 5.47 -5.03 -4.47
CA LEU A 193 5.84 -4.29 -5.68
C LEU A 193 4.91 -4.59 -6.84
N GLY A 194 4.65 -5.86 -7.13
CA GLY A 194 3.74 -6.28 -8.19
C GLY A 194 2.31 -5.79 -7.95
N GLY A 195 1.82 -5.90 -6.71
CA GLY A 195 0.52 -5.38 -6.30
C GLY A 195 0.43 -3.86 -6.45
N SER A 196 1.47 -3.13 -6.03
CA SER A 196 1.56 -1.68 -6.19
C SER A 196 1.60 -1.26 -7.65
N LEU A 197 2.34 -1.99 -8.50
CA LEU A 197 2.40 -1.73 -9.93
C LEU A 197 1.04 -1.95 -10.59
N ALA A 198 0.36 -3.05 -10.28
CA ALA A 198 -0.99 -3.31 -10.81
C ALA A 198 -1.98 -2.22 -10.39
N GLN A 199 -1.95 -1.79 -9.12
CA GLN A 199 -2.76 -0.67 -8.63
C GLN A 199 -2.40 0.65 -9.30
N PHE A 200 -1.11 0.94 -9.48
CA PHE A 200 -0.64 2.13 -10.19
C PHE A 200 -1.15 2.15 -11.63
N VAL A 201 -1.02 1.05 -12.36
CA VAL A 201 -1.53 0.93 -13.75
C VAL A 201 -3.05 1.13 -13.76
N CYS A 202 -3.79 0.53 -12.82
CA CYS A 202 -5.22 0.75 -12.69
C CYS A 202 -5.57 2.23 -12.53
N VAL A 203 -4.94 2.89 -11.56
CA VAL A 203 -5.22 4.29 -11.24
C VAL A 203 -4.79 5.21 -12.37
N TYR A 204 -3.60 5.00 -12.93
CA TYR A 204 -3.03 5.86 -13.95
C TYR A 204 -3.80 5.80 -15.27
N PHE A 205 -4.29 4.63 -15.71
CA PHE A 205 -4.96 4.51 -17.01
C PHE A 205 -6.47 4.60 -16.96
N TYR A 206 -7.10 4.20 -15.84
CA TYR A 206 -8.55 3.99 -15.78
C TYR A 206 -9.28 4.84 -14.74
N VAL A 207 -8.56 5.58 -13.88
CA VAL A 207 -9.16 6.44 -12.85
C VAL A 207 -8.82 7.92 -13.07
N ILE A 208 -7.53 8.24 -13.18
CA ILE A 208 -7.04 9.60 -13.43
C ILE A 208 -7.01 9.88 -14.93
#